data_AF-A0A6M2DSG1-F1
#
_entry.id   AF-A0A6M2DSG1-F1
#
_cell.length_a   1.000
_cell.length_b   1.000
_cell.length_c   1.000
_cell.angle_alpha   90.00
_cell.angle_beta   90.00
_cell.angle_gamma   90.00
#
_symmetry.space_group_name_H-M   'P 1'
#
loop_
_entity.id
_entity.type
_entity.pdbx_description
1 polymer ?
#
loop_
_entity_poly.entity_id
_entity_poly.type
_entity_poly.pdbx_seq_one_letter_code
_entity_poly.pdbx_strand_id
1 'polypeptide(L)'
;MAMPPQQVANKSGSGWPRKTLPAPAAPRPATQSVAIDRTINVYPLTNYTFGTKEPLFEKDPSVPARFQRMRDEFERIGMRRSVEGILLVHEHGLPHVLLLQLGTTFFKLPGGELNPGEDEVEGLKRLLTELCLLCLKTTS
;
A
#
# COMPACT_ATOMS: atom_id res chain seq x y z
N MET A 1 -25.16 -82.24 4.20
CA MET A 1 -23.97 -81.39 3.96
C MET A 1 -24.36 -79.97 4.32
N ALA A 2 -23.71 -79.17 5.15
CA ALA A 2 -22.66 -79.28 6.18
C ALA A 2 -22.79 -77.98 7.03
N MET A 3 -22.44 -77.99 8.32
CA MET A 3 -22.38 -76.75 9.15
C MET A 3 -21.02 -76.01 9.00
N PRO A 4 -20.73 -74.94 9.77
CA PRO A 4 -20.59 -73.54 9.37
C PRO A 4 -19.12 -73.06 9.26
N PRO A 5 -18.85 -71.76 9.02
CA PRO A 5 -18.05 -71.05 10.03
C PRO A 5 -18.44 -69.58 10.29
N GLN A 6 -17.69 -69.03 11.22
CA GLN A 6 -17.82 -67.87 12.11
C GLN A 6 -17.33 -66.54 11.51
N GLN A 7 -17.86 -65.42 12.05
CA GLN A 7 -17.24 -64.09 12.28
C GLN A 7 -16.53 -63.33 11.14
N VAL A 8 -16.84 -62.03 10.98
CA VAL A 8 -15.95 -60.92 11.44
C VAL A 8 -16.77 -59.63 11.67
N ALA A 9 -16.51 -58.97 12.80
CA ALA A 9 -16.92 -57.59 13.06
C ALA A 9 -16.16 -56.60 12.15
N ASN A 10 -16.68 -55.38 11.98
CA ASN A 10 -16.22 -54.20 12.73
C ASN A 10 -16.46 -52.87 11.97
N LYS A 11 -16.74 -51.83 12.78
CA LYS A 11 -16.55 -50.39 12.56
C LYS A 11 -17.68 -49.59 11.91
N SER A 12 -18.50 -49.07 12.82
CA SER A 12 -19.13 -47.74 12.79
C SER A 12 -18.27 -46.69 12.07
N GLY A 13 -18.71 -46.28 10.88
CA GLY A 13 -18.31 -45.01 10.29
C GLY A 13 -19.03 -43.87 11.03
N SER A 14 -18.32 -43.17 11.91
CA SER A 14 -18.80 -41.95 12.56
C SER A 14 -18.97 -40.84 11.52
N GLY A 15 -20.20 -40.70 11.03
CA GLY A 15 -20.65 -39.58 10.21
C GLY A 15 -20.58 -38.26 10.97
N TRP A 16 -20.20 -37.21 10.26
CA TRP A 16 -20.03 -35.86 10.80
C TRP A 16 -21.31 -35.31 11.44
N PRO A 17 -21.22 -34.50 12.50
CA PRO A 17 -22.40 -33.98 13.19
C PRO A 17 -23.15 -32.97 12.32
N ARG A 18 -24.38 -33.33 11.94
CA ARG A 18 -25.34 -32.43 11.30
C ARG A 18 -25.78 -31.36 12.31
N LYS A 19 -25.15 -30.20 12.27
CA LYS A 19 -25.56 -29.02 13.06
C LYS A 19 -26.93 -28.54 12.60
N THR A 20 -27.85 -28.46 13.55
CA THR A 20 -29.16 -27.80 13.44
C THR A 20 -28.96 -26.30 13.16
N LEU A 21 -29.71 -25.76 12.17
CA LEU A 21 -29.70 -24.35 11.83
C LEU A 21 -30.52 -23.54 12.86
N PRO A 22 -30.01 -22.42 13.39
CA PRO A 22 -30.82 -21.44 14.13
C PRO A 22 -31.62 -20.54 13.17
N ALA A 23 -32.76 -20.05 13.67
CA ALA A 23 -33.70 -19.10 13.06
C ALA A 23 -33.02 -17.83 12.46
N PRO A 24 -33.66 -17.12 11.52
CA PRO A 24 -33.03 -16.01 10.81
C PRO A 24 -32.74 -14.84 11.76
N ALA A 25 -31.45 -14.59 11.96
CA ALA A 25 -30.96 -13.40 12.63
C ALA A 25 -31.31 -12.15 11.80
N ALA A 26 -31.70 -11.09 12.50
CA ALA A 26 -31.97 -9.76 11.97
C ALA A 26 -30.91 -9.29 10.96
N PRO A 27 -31.26 -8.46 9.96
CA PRO A 27 -30.30 -7.95 8.99
C PRO A 27 -29.21 -7.16 9.73
N ARG A 28 -28.00 -7.70 9.71
CA ARG A 28 -26.78 -6.97 10.11
C ARG A 28 -26.67 -5.75 9.19
N PRO A 29 -26.38 -4.54 9.70
CA PRO A 29 -26.05 -3.43 8.82
C PRO A 29 -24.83 -3.85 8.01
N ALA A 30 -25.01 -3.93 6.69
CA ALA A 30 -23.91 -4.08 5.76
C ALA A 30 -22.97 -2.90 6.01
N THR A 31 -21.76 -3.17 6.50
CA THR A 31 -20.64 -2.24 6.36
C THR A 31 -20.53 -1.94 4.88
N GLN A 32 -21.01 -0.77 4.47
CA GLN A 32 -20.98 -0.32 3.08
C GLN A 32 -19.54 -0.37 2.62
N SER A 33 -19.29 -1.19 1.59
CA SER A 33 -18.01 -1.22 0.89
C SER A 33 -17.72 0.18 0.36
N VAL A 34 -16.78 0.88 0.98
CA VAL A 34 -16.30 2.23 0.59
C VAL A 34 -15.53 2.22 -0.75
N ALA A 35 -15.76 1.21 -1.59
CA ALA A 35 -14.88 0.79 -2.64
C ALA A 35 -15.68 0.49 -3.90
N ILE A 36 -16.19 1.55 -4.56
CA ILE A 36 -16.49 1.48 -6.00
C ILE A 36 -16.70 2.86 -6.63
N ASP A 37 -17.08 3.89 -5.86
CA ASP A 37 -17.19 5.26 -6.39
C ASP A 37 -16.53 6.25 -5.43
N ARG A 38 -15.30 6.67 -5.76
CA ARG A 38 -14.54 7.67 -5.01
C ARG A 38 -14.27 8.83 -5.95
N THR A 39 -15.05 9.89 -5.82
CA THR A 39 -14.83 11.14 -6.52
C THR A 39 -13.60 11.85 -5.94
N ILE A 40 -12.64 12.21 -6.80
CA ILE A 40 -11.46 12.99 -6.43
C ILE A 40 -11.49 14.28 -7.24
N ASN A 41 -11.35 15.42 -6.55
CA ASN A 41 -11.24 16.71 -7.21
C ASN A 41 -9.83 16.87 -7.74
N VAL A 42 -9.73 17.19 -9.04
CA VAL A 42 -8.47 17.46 -9.72
C VAL A 42 -8.56 18.89 -10.25
N TYR A 43 -7.45 19.63 -10.19
CA TYR A 43 -7.40 21.03 -10.59
C TYR A 43 -6.41 21.24 -11.75
N PRO A 44 -6.54 22.33 -12.53
CA PRO A 44 -5.64 22.64 -13.62
C PRO A 44 -4.18 22.72 -13.17
N LEU A 45 -3.24 22.24 -14.00
CA LEU A 45 -1.81 22.37 -13.76
C LEU A 45 -1.39 23.84 -13.49
N THR A 46 -2.04 24.80 -14.15
CA THR A 46 -1.79 26.24 -14.02
C THR A 46 -2.08 26.80 -12.62
N ASN A 47 -2.81 26.09 -11.76
CA ASN A 47 -3.07 26.51 -10.38
C ASN A 47 -1.88 26.25 -9.44
N TYR A 48 -0.84 25.61 -9.97
CA TYR A 48 0.34 25.23 -9.21
C TYR A 48 1.58 25.87 -9.83
N THR A 49 2.43 26.41 -8.97
CA THR A 49 3.71 26.98 -9.36
C THR A 49 4.84 26.09 -8.87
N PHE A 50 5.82 25.86 -9.74
CA PHE A 50 6.98 25.04 -9.48
C PHE A 50 8.17 25.92 -9.12
N GLY A 51 8.56 25.90 -7.84
CA GLY A 51 9.78 26.50 -7.34
C GLY A 51 10.98 25.60 -7.55
N THR A 52 12.17 26.19 -7.47
CA THR A 52 13.43 25.47 -7.46
C THR A 52 13.86 25.18 -6.02
N LYS A 53 14.30 23.95 -5.76
CA LYS A 53 14.98 23.53 -4.54
C LYS A 53 16.39 23.07 -4.88
N GLU A 54 17.26 23.07 -3.88
CA GLU A 54 18.58 22.45 -3.97
C GLU A 54 18.51 21.00 -4.48
N PRO A 55 19.50 20.57 -5.28
CA PRO A 55 19.55 19.21 -5.81
C PRO A 55 19.45 18.18 -4.68
N LEU A 56 18.44 17.32 -4.77
CA LEU A 56 18.31 16.19 -3.87
C LEU A 56 19.16 15.05 -4.41
N PHE A 57 20.26 14.74 -3.73
CA PHE A 57 21.10 13.60 -4.07
C PHE A 57 20.51 12.31 -3.51
N GLU A 58 20.65 11.22 -4.27
CA GLU A 58 20.34 9.90 -3.74
C GLU A 58 21.28 9.56 -2.58
N LYS A 59 20.73 8.87 -1.57
CA LYS A 59 21.52 8.43 -0.41
C LYS A 59 22.67 7.49 -0.80
N ASP A 60 22.48 6.72 -1.87
CA ASP A 60 23.41 5.67 -2.26
C ASP A 60 24.18 6.08 -3.53
N PRO A 61 25.52 6.06 -3.53
CA PRO A 61 26.34 6.49 -4.68
C PRO A 61 26.32 5.49 -5.84
N SER A 62 25.80 4.27 -5.59
CA SER A 62 25.72 3.21 -6.59
C SER A 62 24.69 2.15 -6.20
N VAL A 63 24.26 1.36 -7.19
CA VAL A 63 23.32 0.24 -6.99
C VAL A 63 23.87 -0.81 -6.01
N PRO A 64 25.15 -1.24 -6.05
CA PRO A 64 25.68 -2.18 -5.06
C PRO A 64 25.66 -1.62 -3.64
N ALA A 65 25.99 -0.34 -3.45
CA ALA A 65 25.95 0.31 -2.14
C ALA A 65 24.52 0.32 -1.57
N ARG A 66 23.53 0.59 -2.42
CA ARG A 66 22.11 0.51 -2.05
C ARG A 66 21.73 -0.88 -1.56
N PHE A 67 22.10 -1.94 -2.28
CA PHE A 67 21.81 -3.31 -1.86
C PHE A 67 22.52 -3.70 -0.56
N GLN A 68 23.73 -3.20 -0.33
CA GLN A 68 24.45 -3.46 0.92
C GLN A 68 23.72 -2.83 2.11
N ARG A 69 23.38 -1.53 2.00
CA ARG A 69 22.61 -0.84 3.04
C ARG A 69 21.26 -1.51 3.31
N MET A 70 20.57 -1.99 2.26
CA MET A 70 19.32 -2.72 2.43
C MET A 70 19.48 -4.01 3.26
N ARG A 71 20.60 -4.73 3.12
CA ARG A 71 20.90 -5.91 3.93
C ARG A 71 21.21 -5.53 5.38
N ASP A 72 22.08 -4.55 5.57
CA ASP A 72 22.50 -4.10 6.91
C ASP A 72 21.32 -3.53 7.71
N GLU A 73 20.45 -2.74 7.06
CA GLU A 73 19.21 -2.24 7.67
C GLU A 73 18.25 -3.39 8.01
N PHE A 74 18.11 -4.39 7.13
CA PHE A 74 17.22 -5.52 7.38
C PHE A 74 17.65 -6.34 8.60
N GLU A 75 18.95 -6.57 8.77
CA GLU A 75 19.48 -7.29 9.94
C GLU A 75 19.27 -6.50 11.24
N ARG A 76 19.35 -5.17 11.20
CA ARG A 76 19.27 -4.32 12.39
C ARG A 76 17.84 -3.99 12.84
N ILE A 77 16.96 -3.64 11.89
CA ILE A 77 15.60 -3.12 12.18
C ILE A 77 14.49 -3.94 11.52
N GLY A 78 14.83 -4.99 10.79
CA GLY A 78 13.86 -5.81 10.07
C GLY A 78 13.36 -5.14 8.80
N MET A 79 12.10 -5.40 8.45
CA MET A 79 11.52 -4.95 7.19
C MET A 79 11.45 -3.42 7.11
N ARG A 80 12.14 -2.86 6.12
CA ARG A 80 12.06 -1.43 5.79
C ARG A 80 10.65 -1.07 5.31
N ARG A 81 10.13 0.04 5.82
CA ARG A 81 8.83 0.59 5.43
C ARG A 81 9.02 1.88 4.64
N SER A 82 8.29 2.04 3.56
CA SER A 82 8.34 3.24 2.69
C SER A 82 6.94 3.59 2.21
N VAL A 83 6.72 4.89 1.99
CA VAL A 83 5.47 5.45 1.48
C VAL A 83 5.74 6.39 0.32
N GLU A 84 4.84 6.38 -0.65
CA GLU A 84 4.91 7.22 -1.85
C GLU A 84 3.54 7.87 -2.07
N GLY A 85 3.55 9.16 -2.43
CA GLY A 85 2.36 9.95 -2.71
C GLY A 85 2.14 10.11 -4.20
N ILE A 86 0.90 9.97 -4.64
CA ILE A 86 0.48 10.27 -6.02
C ILE A 86 -0.22 11.62 -6.01
N LEU A 87 0.38 12.62 -6.65
CA LEU A 87 -0.22 13.93 -6.83
C LEU A 87 -0.82 14.03 -8.23
N LEU A 88 -2.10 14.37 -8.29
CA LEU A 88 -2.87 14.46 -9.53
C LEU A 88 -3.22 15.90 -9.85
N VAL A 89 -3.04 16.26 -11.11
CA VAL A 89 -3.50 17.53 -11.72
C VAL A 89 -4.15 17.20 -13.06
N HIS A 90 -4.81 18.17 -13.69
CA HIS A 90 -5.29 17.99 -15.05
C HIS A 90 -4.79 19.09 -15.98
N GLU A 91 -4.58 18.74 -17.24
CA GLU A 91 -4.29 19.68 -18.31
C GLU A 91 -5.13 19.26 -19.52
N HIS A 92 -5.88 20.20 -20.10
CA HIS A 92 -6.81 19.93 -21.20
C HIS A 92 -7.82 18.77 -20.94
N GLY A 93 -8.23 18.57 -19.69
CA GLY A 93 -9.17 17.51 -19.30
C GLY A 93 -8.53 16.12 -19.14
N LEU A 94 -7.20 16.01 -19.25
CA LEU A 94 -6.46 14.78 -19.06
C LEU A 94 -5.76 14.77 -17.70
N PRO A 95 -5.91 13.70 -16.89
CA PRO A 95 -5.23 13.58 -15.61
C PRO A 95 -3.73 13.33 -15.81
N HIS A 96 -2.91 14.05 -15.05
CA HIS A 96 -1.45 13.95 -15.04
C HIS A 96 -0.97 13.63 -13.62
N VAL A 97 0.06 12.79 -13.53
CA VAL A 97 0.75 12.46 -12.28
C VAL A 97 2.03 13.28 -12.16
N LEU A 98 2.22 13.96 -11.04
CA LEU A 98 3.45 14.68 -10.76
C LEU A 98 4.54 13.73 -10.29
N LEU A 99 5.73 13.82 -10.91
CA LEU A 99 6.91 13.01 -10.62
C LEU A 99 8.11 13.92 -10.34
N LEU A 100 9.03 13.44 -9.49
CA LEU A 100 10.34 14.04 -9.28
C LEU A 100 11.31 13.50 -10.33
N GLN A 101 11.87 14.39 -11.15
CA GLN A 101 12.88 14.02 -12.14
C GLN A 101 14.28 14.15 -11.56
N LEU A 102 15.04 13.04 -11.59
CA LEU A 102 16.45 12.97 -11.21
C LEU A 102 17.28 12.76 -12.48
N GLY A 103 18.08 13.76 -12.86
CA GLY A 103 18.82 13.71 -14.12
C GLY A 103 17.90 13.70 -15.35
N THR A 104 18.24 12.90 -16.37
CA THR A 104 17.51 12.91 -17.65
C THR A 104 16.46 11.80 -17.79
N THR A 105 16.60 10.69 -17.07
CA THR A 105 15.78 9.49 -17.29
C THR A 105 15.23 8.85 -16.02
N PHE A 106 15.59 9.33 -14.83
CA PHE A 106 15.05 8.79 -13.59
C PHE A 106 13.86 9.63 -13.10
N PHE A 107 12.75 8.96 -12.85
CA PHE A 107 11.55 9.56 -12.31
C PHE A 107 11.12 8.81 -11.06
N LYS A 108 10.71 9.54 -10.02
CA LYS A 108 10.26 8.98 -8.74
C LYS A 108 8.99 9.66 -8.26
N LEU A 109 8.17 8.90 -7.55
CA LEU A 109 7.09 9.49 -6.78
C LEU A 109 7.67 10.23 -5.56
N PRO A 110 7.05 11.35 -5.14
CA PRO A 110 7.43 12.00 -3.90
C PRO A 110 7.08 11.09 -2.71
N GLY A 111 8.05 10.86 -1.83
CA GLY A 111 7.93 9.86 -0.79
C GLY A 111 9.28 9.52 -0.17
N GLY A 112 9.33 8.41 0.55
CA GLY A 112 10.56 8.01 1.24
C GLY A 112 10.36 6.93 2.29
N GLU A 113 11.40 6.78 3.10
CA GLU A 113 11.48 5.81 4.19
C GLU A 113 10.74 6.32 5.43
N LEU A 114 9.98 5.44 6.07
CA LEU A 114 9.37 5.70 7.37
C LEU A 114 10.33 5.40 8.50
N ASN A 115 10.22 6.17 9.58
CA ASN A 115 10.92 5.87 10.83
C ASN A 115 10.32 4.62 11.52
N PRO A 116 11.09 3.93 12.38
CA PRO A 116 10.56 2.81 13.17
C PRO A 116 9.36 3.25 14.01
N GLY A 117 8.25 2.54 13.89
CA GLY A 117 7.00 2.85 14.60
C GLY A 117 6.23 4.07 14.10
N GLU A 118 6.72 4.77 13.06
CA GLU A 118 6.00 5.90 12.45
C GLU A 118 4.73 5.42 11.72
N ASP A 119 3.67 6.24 11.79
CA ASP A 119 2.44 6.05 11.04
C ASP A 119 2.64 6.37 9.55
N GLU A 120 1.96 5.63 8.69
CA GLU A 120 2.13 5.74 7.24
C GLU A 120 1.62 7.07 6.68
N VAL A 121 0.48 7.55 7.19
CA VAL A 121 -0.15 8.80 6.73
C VAL A 121 0.63 10.01 7.24
N GLU A 122 0.99 10.01 8.52
CA GLU A 122 1.79 11.10 9.10
C GLU A 122 3.21 11.15 8.52
N GLY A 123 3.83 9.98 8.30
CA GLY A 123 5.12 9.89 7.64
C GLY A 123 5.07 10.40 6.19
N LEU A 124 4.01 10.06 5.44
CA LEU A 124 3.84 10.59 4.09
C LEU A 124 3.65 12.11 4.09
N LYS A 125 2.84 12.67 5.00
CA LYS A 125 2.67 14.13 5.13
C LYS A 125 4.01 14.83 5.42
N ARG A 126 4.81 14.27 6.34
CA ARG A 126 6.17 14.78 6.65
C ARG A 126 7.06 14.78 5.41
N LEU A 127 7.12 13.66 4.69
CA LEU A 127 7.93 13.50 3.49
C LEU A 127 7.49 14.45 2.36
N LEU A 128 6.18 14.59 2.14
CA LEU A 128 5.63 15.54 1.16
C LEU A 128 5.89 17.00 1.55
N THR A 129 5.88 17.31 2.83
CA THR A 129 6.21 18.68 3.31
C THR A 129 7.67 19.02 3.08
N GLU A 130 8.57 18.07 3.35
CA GLU A 130 10.01 18.24 3.18
C GLU A 130 10.42 18.32 1.71
N LEU A 131 9.77 17.57 0.83
CA LEU A 131 10.12 17.46 -0.59
C LEU A 131 9.28 18.36 -1.50
N CYS A 132 7.96 18.32 -1.34
CA CYS A 132 7.00 18.83 -2.32
C CYS A 132 6.53 20.24 -1.98
N LEU A 133 6.21 20.57 -0.72
CA LEU A 133 5.68 21.90 -0.36
C LEU A 133 6.70 23.05 -0.55
N LEU A 134 8.00 22.75 -0.58
CA LEU A 134 9.00 23.73 -0.97
C LEU A 134 8.94 24.07 -2.46
N CYS A 135 8.58 23.08 -3.29
CA CYS A 135 8.58 23.19 -4.75
C CYS A 135 7.21 23.47 -5.33
N LEU A 136 6.11 23.11 -4.67
CA LEU A 136 4.75 23.27 -5.19
C LEU A 136 3.99 24.28 -4.33
N LYS A 137 3.79 25.49 -4.85
CA LYS A 137 2.94 26.50 -4.21
C LYS A 137 1.66 26.68 -5.02
N THR A 138 0.52 26.64 -4.34
CA THR A 138 -0.77 27.00 -4.94
C THR A 138 -0.80 28.51 -5.16
N THR A 139 -1.10 28.94 -6.38
CA THR A 139 -1.37 30.34 -6.68
C THR A 139 -2.77 30.68 -6.17
N SER A 140 -2.86 31.60 -5.21
CA SER A 140 -4.13 32.14 -4.71
C SER A 140 -4.70 33.19 -5.66
#